data_AF-A0A0C2FMG1-F1
#
_entry.id   AF-A0A0C2FMG1-F1
#
_cell.length_a   1.000
_cell.length_b   1.000
_cell.length_c   1.000
_cell.angle_alpha   90.00
_cell.angle_beta   90.00
_cell.angle_gamma   90.00
#
_symmetry.space_group_name_H-M   'P 1'
#
loop_
_entity.id
_entity.type
_entity.pdbx_description
1 polymer ?
#
loop_
_entity_poly.entity_id
_entity_poly.type
_entity_poly.pdbx_seq_one_letter_code
_entity_poly.pdbx_strand_id
1 'polypeptide(L)' 'MYGAECWPVTKEVQGRLGVMEMKMLRGMAGVTHVDRIRNEKIRERFGIATIADKLRETRLRWYCH' A
#
# COMPACT_ATOMS: atom_id res chain seq x y z
N MET A 1 26.33 -11.03 11.15
CA MET A 1 25.53 -9.88 11.63
C MET A 1 25.15 -9.02 10.42
N TYR A 2 24.21 -9.47 9.58
CA TYR A 2 23.84 -8.80 8.31
C TYR A 2 22.40 -9.12 7.89
N GLY A 3 21.49 -9.23 8.87
CA GLY A 3 20.12 -9.70 8.64
C GLY A 3 19.05 -8.62 8.68
N ALA A 4 19.40 -7.40 9.11
CA ALA A 4 18.41 -6.41 9.53
C ALA A 4 18.36 -5.15 8.67
N GLU A 5 19.22 -4.96 7.66
CA GLU A 5 19.27 -3.72 6.87
C GLU A 5 18.40 -3.76 5.60
N CYS A 6 18.13 -4.94 5.05
CA CYS A 6 17.31 -5.10 3.85
C CYS A 6 15.79 -4.96 4.11
N TRP A 7 15.35 -5.25 5.34
CA TRP A 7 13.96 -5.20 5.79
C TRP A 7 13.40 -3.80 6.15
N PRO A 8 14.12 -2.91 6.85
CA PRO A 8 13.62 -1.58 7.19
C PRO A 8 13.42 -0.74 5.93
N VAL A 9 14.34 -0.83 4.96
CA VAL A 9 14.22 -0.10 3.69
C VAL A 9 12.97 -0.52 2.91
N THR A 10 12.70 -1.82 2.84
CA THR A 10 11.52 -2.33 2.15
C THR A 10 10.24 -1.97 2.90
N LYS A 11 10.19 -2.09 4.23
CA LYS A 11 9.02 -1.68 5.06
C LYS A 11 8.69 -0.20 4.91
N GLU A 12 9.68 0.69 4.92
CA GLU A 12 9.46 2.12 4.71
C GLU A 12 8.94 2.40 3.29
N VAL A 13 9.51 1.74 2.27
CA VAL A 13 9.04 1.84 0.88
C VAL A 13 7.61 1.32 0.75
N GLN A 14 7.23 0.20 1.40
CA GLN A 14 5.85 -0.29 1.41
C GLN A 14 4.89 0.73 2.06
N GLY A 15 5.30 1.36 3.16
CA GLY A 15 4.54 2.42 3.81
C GLY A 15 4.34 3.63 2.91
N ARG A 16 5.41 4.13 2.29
CA ARG A 16 5.37 5.24 1.33
C ARG A 16 4.49 4.92 0.13
N LEU A 17 4.58 3.72 -0.43
CA LEU A 17 3.72 3.26 -1.53
C LEU A 17 2.25 3.23 -1.13
N GLY A 18 1.92 2.77 0.08
CA GLY A 18 0.55 2.78 0.60
C GLY A 18 -0.01 4.21 0.79
N VAL A 19 0.82 5.16 1.24
CA VAL A 19 0.43 6.58 1.34
C VAL A 19 0.21 7.18 -0.05
N MET A 20 1.10 6.89 -1.00
CA MET A 20 1.01 7.41 -2.36
C MET A 20 -0.22 6.87 -3.11
N GLU A 21 -0.50 5.57 -2.98
CA GLU A 21 -1.73 4.93 -3.46
C GLU A 21 -2.96 5.65 -2.90
N MET A 22 -3.03 5.83 -1.58
CA MET A 22 -4.19 6.46 -0.95
C MET A 22 -4.39 7.91 -1.39
N LYS A 23 -3.29 8.65 -1.58
CA LYS A 23 -3.32 10.03 -2.09
C LYS A 23 -3.88 10.08 -3.52
N MET A 24 -3.45 9.15 -4.38
CA MET A 24 -3.97 9.04 -5.75
C MET A 24 -5.45 8.64 -5.77
N LEU A 25 -5.85 7.64 -4.98
CA LEU A 25 -7.24 7.19 -4.90
C LEU A 25 -8.18 8.27 -4.38
N ARG A 26 -7.75 9.04 -3.36
CA ARG A 26 -8.53 10.18 -2.85
C ARG A 26 -8.67 11.29 -3.90
N GLY A 27 -7.58 11.60 -4.61
CA GLY A 27 -7.60 12.56 -5.72
C GLY A 27 -8.56 12.14 -6.83
N MET A 28 -8.50 10.88 -7.28
CA MET A 28 -9.39 10.35 -8.32
C MET A 28 -10.85 10.28 -7.88
N ALA A 29 -11.12 9.95 -6.61
CA ALA A 29 -12.47 9.90 -6.09
C ALA A 29 -13.08 11.26 -5.76
N GLY A 30 -12.29 12.35 -5.85
CA GLY A 30 -12.69 13.68 -5.40
C GLY A 30 -12.93 13.76 -3.88
N VAL A 31 -12.38 12.81 -3.11
CA VAL A 31 -12.62 12.70 -1.68
C VAL A 31 -11.67 13.62 -0.94
N THR A 32 -12.24 14.60 -0.25
CA THR A 32 -11.51 15.57 0.54
C THR A 32 -11.41 15.13 2.00
N HIS A 33 -10.65 15.87 2.81
CA HIS A 33 -10.55 15.60 4.25
C HIS A 33 -11.89 15.78 4.98
N VAL A 34 -12.82 16.58 4.41
CA VAL A 34 -14.14 16.87 4.99
C VAL A 34 -15.06 15.66 4.93
N ASP A 35 -14.93 14.83 3.88
CA ASP A 35 -15.76 13.64 3.69
C ASP A 35 -15.56 12.59 4.78
N ARG A 36 -14.41 12.61 5.49
CA ARG A 36 -14.04 11.66 6.56
C ARG A 36 -14.28 10.19 6.19
N ILE A 37 -14.20 9.87 4.89
CA ILE A 37 -14.42 8.52 4.39
C ILE A 37 -13.21 7.66 4.78
N ARG A 38 -13.50 6.49 5.35
CA ARG A 38 -12.46 5.50 5.69
C ARG A 38 -11.72 5.04 4.43
N ASN A 39 -10.42 4.87 4.56
CA ASN A 39 -9.56 4.41 3.46
C ASN A 39 -10.03 3.07 2.87
N GLU A 40 -10.57 2.20 3.71
CA GLU A 40 -11.15 0.91 3.31
C GLU A 40 -12.28 1.07 2.29
N LYS A 41 -13.18 2.04 2.50
CA LYS A 41 -14.33 2.27 1.61
C LYS A 41 -13.93 2.87 0.27
N ILE A 42 -12.89 3.69 0.26
CA ILE A 42 -12.30 4.21 -0.99
C ILE A 42 -11.66 3.05 -1.77
N ARG A 43 -10.95 2.15 -1.09
CA ARG A 43 -10.33 0.97 -1.72
C ARG A 43 -11.37 0.01 -2.29
N GLU A 44 -12.43 -0.26 -1.54
CA GLU A 44 -13.58 -1.05 -2.00
C GLU A 44 -14.22 -0.46 -3.25
N ARG A 45 -14.43 0.86 -3.27
CA ARG A 45 -15.03 1.57 -4.42
C ARG A 45 -14.23 1.40 -5.72
N PHE A 46 -12.91 1.31 -5.64
CA PHE A 46 -12.05 1.09 -6.82
C PHE A 46 -11.77 -0.38 -7.10
N GLY A 47 -12.13 -1.31 -6.21
CA GLY A 47 -11.84 -2.74 -6.37
C GLY A 47 -10.34 -3.06 -6.45
N ILE A 48 -9.48 -2.19 -5.91
CA ILE A 48 -8.03 -2.34 -6.03
C ILE A 48 -7.53 -3.22 -4.88
N ALA A 49 -7.02 -4.41 -5.22
CA ALA A 49 -6.19 -5.19 -4.32
C ALA A 49 -4.99 -4.35 -3.90
N THR A 50 -4.84 -4.12 -2.58
CA THR A 50 -3.88 -3.13 -2.07
C THR A 50 -2.48 -3.41 -2.60
N ILE A 51 -1.70 -2.37 -2.94
CA ILE A 51 -0.29 -2.51 -3.32
C ILE A 51 0.47 -3.31 -2.25
N ALA A 52 0.10 -3.16 -0.97
CA ALA A 52 0.65 -3.96 0.12
C ALA A 52 0.39 -5.47 -0.03
N ASP A 53 -0.77 -5.87 -0.57
CA ASP A 53 -1.12 -7.26 -0.86
C ASP A 53 -0.30 -7.80 -2.03
N LYS A 54 -0.23 -7.06 -3.15
CA LYS A 54 0.65 -7.42 -4.29
C LYS A 54 2.12 -7.50 -3.90
N LEU A 55 2.59 -6.60 -3.03
CA LEU A 55 3.95 -6.64 -2.49
C LEU A 55 4.16 -7.87 -1.60
N ARG A 56 3.16 -8.27 -0.82
CA ARG A 56 3.20 -9.48 0.00
C ARG A 56 3.24 -10.73 -0.86
N GLU A 57 2.40 -10.80 -1.88
CA GLU A 57 2.38 -11.89 -2.86
C GLU A 57 3.71 -11.99 -3.61
N THR A 58 4.22 -10.86 -4.12
CA THR A 58 5.54 -10.80 -4.78
C THR A 58 6.63 -11.29 -3.85
N ARG A 59 6.62 -10.85 -2.58
CA ARG A 59 7.59 -11.31 -1.58
C ARG A 59 7.49 -12.81 -1.31
N LEU A 60 6.28 -13.36 -1.19
CA LEU A 60 6.06 -14.80 -1.00
C LEU A 60 6.56 -15.59 -2.21
N ARG A 61 6.35 -15.07 -3.43
CA ARG A 61 6.85 -15.67 -4.67
C ARG A 61 8.38 -15.66 -4.74
N TRP A 62 9.02 -14.58 -4.30
CA TRP A 62 10.49 -14.51 -4.16
C TRP A 62 11.03 -15.50 -3.14
N TYR A 63 10.32 -15.75 -2.03
CA TYR A 63 10.71 -16.76 -1.05
C TYR A 63 10.48 -18.20 -1.49
N CYS A 64 9.55 -18.43 -2.42
CA CYS A 64 9.28 -19.75 -3.00
C CYS A 64 10.18 -20.09 -4.20
N HIS A 65 11.17 -19.24 -4.53
CA HIS A 65 12.19 -19.48 -5.54
C HIS A 65 13.53 -19.75 -4.87
#